data_AF-A0A1G1WAG7-F1
#
_entry.id   AF-A0A1G1WAG7-F1
#
_cell.length_a   1.000
_cell.length_b   1.000
_cell.length_c   1.000
_cell.angle_alpha   90.00
_cell.angle_beta   90.00
_cell.angle_gamma   90.00
#
_symmetry.space_group_name_H-M   'P 1'
#
loop_
_entity.id
_entity.type
_entity.pdbx_description
1 polymer ?
#
loop_
_entity_poly.entity_id
_entity_poly.type
_entity_poly.pdbx_seq_one_letter_code
_entity_poly.pdbx_strand_id
1 'polypeptide(L)'
;MNKSLLRIIILGLYLILFLIPGFILIFFRDGWGFLTSGSAELAAYTFVRLFGLYTFTLAFFQILIGAFFIDLGKIFGPKTVLLFHRIEGIFVLTLAFTHPFFYLLYNWLQVKNLSILQNLVPNYIGSESERLISFGLTALYLLIVTVITAYFRNSPILIRNWRKIHYLNYLIFFLAFFHSFLLGTDTQTLPLKAFWVVYLGLGLVAFLYRRFLKA
;
A
#
# COMPACT_ATOMS: atom_id res chain seq x y z
N MET A 1 1.29 15.60 -27.94
CA MET A 1 2.48 15.58 -27.06
C MET A 1 3.39 14.41 -27.45
N ASN A 2 4.70 14.62 -27.55
CA ASN A 2 5.66 13.54 -27.89
C ASN A 2 5.67 12.46 -26.79
N LYS A 3 5.71 11.18 -27.17
CA LYS A 3 5.77 10.03 -26.25
C LYS A 3 6.94 10.14 -25.26
N SER A 4 8.10 10.65 -25.68
CA SER A 4 9.25 10.83 -24.79
C SER A 4 8.97 11.83 -23.68
N LEU A 5 8.33 12.97 -24.01
CA LEU A 5 7.92 13.96 -23.02
C LEU A 5 6.87 13.39 -22.06
N LEU A 6 5.89 12.65 -22.57
CA LEU A 6 4.87 12.00 -21.74
C LEU A 6 5.47 10.97 -20.77
N ARG A 7 6.48 10.20 -21.20
CA ARG A 7 7.20 9.27 -20.32
C ARG A 7 7.89 9.99 -19.18
N ILE A 8 8.60 11.09 -19.49
CA ILE A 8 9.31 11.90 -18.48
C ILE A 8 8.31 12.47 -17.46
N ILE A 9 7.19 13.01 -17.92
CA ILE A 9 6.15 13.57 -17.05
C ILE A 9 5.58 12.48 -16.12
N ILE A 10 5.21 11.31 -16.66
CA ILE A 10 4.63 10.23 -15.85
C ILE A 10 5.64 9.70 -14.83
N LEU A 11 6.88 9.46 -15.24
CA LEU A 11 7.93 8.98 -14.33
C LEU A 11 8.28 10.03 -13.27
N GLY A 12 8.33 11.30 -13.64
CA GLY A 12 8.55 12.41 -12.71
C GLY A 12 7.44 12.50 -11.67
N LEU A 13 6.18 12.43 -12.09
CA LEU A 13 5.03 12.40 -11.18
C LEU A 13 5.05 11.18 -10.25
N TYR A 14 5.36 9.99 -10.78
CA TYR A 14 5.52 8.79 -9.97
C TYR A 14 6.60 8.97 -8.90
N LEU A 15 7.78 9.45 -9.28
CA LEU A 15 8.90 9.65 -8.35
C LEU A 15 8.59 10.71 -7.29
N ILE A 16 8.00 11.84 -7.68
CA ILE A 16 7.61 12.89 -6.74
C ILE A 16 6.61 12.35 -5.73
N LEU A 17 5.52 11.73 -6.19
CA LEU A 17 4.49 11.17 -5.32
C LEU A 17 5.02 10.03 -4.44
N PHE A 18 5.96 9.23 -4.95
CA PHE A 18 6.62 8.19 -4.18
C PHE A 18 7.47 8.76 -3.04
N LEU A 19 8.23 9.82 -3.27
CA LEU A 19 9.15 10.38 -2.27
C LEU A 19 8.45 11.18 -1.17
N ILE A 20 7.27 11.74 -1.45
CA ILE A 20 6.57 12.68 -0.56
C ILE A 20 6.29 12.10 0.84
N PRO A 21 5.75 10.88 1.02
CA PRO A 21 5.45 10.37 2.36
C PRO A 21 6.69 10.25 3.25
N GLY A 22 7.79 9.74 2.69
CA GLY A 22 9.07 9.65 3.40
C GLY A 22 9.66 11.04 3.69
N PHE A 23 9.60 11.95 2.72
CA PHE A 23 10.07 13.32 2.91
C PHE A 23 9.31 14.03 4.03
N ILE A 24 7.97 13.93 4.05
CA ILE A 24 7.16 14.54 5.11
C ILE A 24 7.49 13.93 6.48
N LEU A 25 7.57 12.59 6.56
CA LEU A 25 7.88 11.91 7.82
C LEU A 25 9.22 12.37 8.40
N ILE A 26 10.27 12.32 7.58
CA ILE A 26 11.64 12.57 8.02
C ILE A 26 11.90 14.07 8.25
N PHE A 27 11.46 14.95 7.36
CA PHE A 27 11.84 16.36 7.43
C PHE A 27 10.85 17.25 8.21
N PHE A 28 9.60 16.81 8.38
CA PHE A 28 8.57 17.63 9.06
C PHE A 28 8.06 17.03 10.36
N ARG A 29 8.38 15.75 10.67
CA ARG A 29 7.84 15.10 11.87
C ARG A 29 8.90 14.52 12.80
N ASP A 30 9.74 13.61 12.32
CA ASP A 30 10.59 12.80 13.20
C ASP A 30 12.09 13.15 13.15
N GLY A 31 12.55 13.80 12.08
CA GLY A 31 13.97 14.01 11.85
C GLY A 31 14.74 12.70 11.61
N TRP A 32 16.05 12.77 11.81
CA TRP A 32 16.96 11.63 11.67
C TRP A 32 17.27 10.93 13.01
N GLY A 33 16.49 11.23 14.06
CA GLY A 33 16.75 10.74 15.43
C GLY A 33 16.79 9.22 15.54
N PHE A 34 16.06 8.50 14.69
CA PHE A 34 16.07 7.05 14.64
C PHE A 34 17.41 6.45 14.17
N LEU A 35 18.25 7.21 13.44
CA LEU A 35 19.59 6.80 13.05
C LEU A 35 20.64 7.19 14.09
N THR A 36 20.46 8.34 14.75
CA THR A 36 21.49 8.92 15.61
C THR A 36 21.35 8.52 17.09
N SER A 37 20.16 8.12 17.52
CA SER A 37 19.88 7.81 18.94
C SER A 37 20.40 6.45 19.41
N GLY A 38 20.67 5.51 18.49
CA GLY A 38 20.94 4.10 18.84
C GLY A 38 19.74 3.36 19.44
N SER A 39 18.55 3.96 19.50
CA SER A 39 17.35 3.36 20.06
C SER A 39 16.66 2.41 19.07
N ALA A 40 16.69 1.12 19.38
CA ALA A 40 15.96 0.10 18.62
C ALA A 40 14.44 0.36 18.62
N GLU A 41 13.90 0.94 19.70
CA GLU A 41 12.48 1.29 19.82
C GLU A 41 12.10 2.41 18.86
N LEU A 42 12.89 3.49 18.83
CA LEU A 42 12.67 4.61 17.92
C LEU A 42 12.83 4.18 16.46
N ALA A 43 13.84 3.35 16.17
CA ALA A 43 14.02 2.75 14.86
C ALA A 43 12.80 1.90 14.45
N ALA A 44 12.36 0.99 15.32
CA ALA A 44 11.21 0.15 15.03
C ALA A 44 9.95 0.98 14.78
N TYR A 45 9.67 1.97 15.64
CA TYR A 45 8.54 2.88 15.49
C TYR A 45 8.56 3.65 14.16
N THR A 46 9.74 4.14 13.76
CA THR A 46 9.93 4.85 12.49
C THR A 46 9.68 3.92 11.30
N PHE A 47 10.19 2.68 11.35
CA PHE A 47 9.98 1.70 10.28
C PHE A 47 8.52 1.25 10.16
N VAL A 48 7.77 1.10 11.26
CA VAL A 48 6.32 0.86 11.21
C VAL A 48 5.64 1.92 10.34
N ARG A 49 5.94 3.20 10.61
CA ARG A 49 5.32 4.34 9.94
C ARG A 49 5.74 4.43 8.48
N LEU A 50 7.05 4.35 8.20
CA LEU A 50 7.57 4.34 6.82
C LEU A 50 6.94 3.23 5.99
N PHE A 51 6.94 1.99 6.49
CA PHE A 51 6.41 0.86 5.72
C PHE A 51 4.90 0.96 5.54
N GLY A 52 4.16 1.45 6.53
CA GLY A 52 2.72 1.72 6.37
C GLY A 52 2.44 2.74 5.27
N LEU A 53 3.16 3.88 5.27
CA LEU A 53 3.01 4.95 4.28
C LEU A 53 3.38 4.48 2.87
N TYR A 54 4.50 3.77 2.72
CA TYR A 54 4.96 3.28 1.41
C TYR A 54 4.13 2.11 0.89
N THR A 55 3.65 1.21 1.76
CA THR A 55 2.70 0.15 1.38
C THR A 55 1.47 0.76 0.72
N PHE A 56 0.85 1.74 1.37
CA PHE A 56 -0.36 2.36 0.82
C PHE A 56 -0.07 3.16 -0.47
N THR A 57 1.04 3.88 -0.51
CA THR A 57 1.45 4.66 -1.70
C THR A 57 1.71 3.77 -2.91
N LEU A 58 2.42 2.65 -2.74
CA LEU A 58 2.64 1.70 -3.83
C LEU A 58 1.35 0.92 -4.18
N ALA A 59 0.50 0.61 -3.21
CA ALA A 59 -0.81 0.01 -3.49
C ALA A 59 -1.70 0.96 -4.32
N PHE A 60 -1.64 2.26 -4.06
CA PHE A 60 -2.30 3.28 -4.88
C PHE A 60 -1.81 3.24 -6.34
N PHE A 61 -0.50 3.23 -6.56
CA PHE A 61 0.06 3.11 -7.91
C PHE A 61 -0.30 1.79 -8.59
N GLN A 62 -0.33 0.67 -7.86
CA GLN A 62 -0.79 -0.62 -8.38
C GLN A 62 -2.22 -0.53 -8.95
N ILE A 63 -3.12 0.17 -8.26
CA ILE A 63 -4.50 0.42 -8.73
C ILE A 63 -4.49 1.27 -10.00
N LEU A 64 -3.73 2.37 -10.04
CA LEU A 64 -3.64 3.22 -11.23
C LEU A 64 -3.06 2.46 -12.43
N ILE A 65 -1.96 1.75 -12.26
CA ILE A 65 -1.31 0.99 -13.33
C ILE A 65 -2.23 -0.11 -13.83
N GLY A 66 -2.93 -0.80 -12.93
CA GLY A 66 -3.93 -1.79 -13.28
C GLY A 66 -5.08 -1.20 -14.11
N ALA A 67 -5.65 -0.08 -13.66
CA ALA A 67 -6.77 0.58 -14.32
C ALA A 67 -6.40 1.15 -15.71
N PHE A 68 -5.22 1.77 -15.82
CA PHE A 68 -4.73 2.42 -17.04
C PHE A 68 -3.77 1.55 -17.86
N PHE A 69 -3.75 0.23 -17.64
CA PHE A 69 -2.80 -0.69 -18.27
C PHE A 69 -2.70 -0.55 -19.80
N ILE A 70 -3.84 -0.43 -20.49
CA ILE A 70 -3.89 -0.29 -21.95
C ILE A 70 -3.24 1.02 -22.39
N ASP A 71 -3.54 2.12 -21.70
CA ASP A 71 -3.06 3.45 -22.07
C ASP A 71 -1.58 3.62 -21.76
N LEU A 72 -1.14 3.16 -20.58
CA LEU A 72 0.27 3.08 -20.23
C LEU A 72 1.04 2.17 -21.19
N GLY A 73 0.42 1.07 -21.65
CA GLY A 73 1.00 0.16 -22.63
C GLY A 73 1.29 0.83 -23.98
N LYS A 74 0.45 1.79 -24.43
CA LYS A 74 0.70 2.58 -25.66
C LYS A 74 1.90 3.53 -25.54
N ILE A 75 2.26 3.90 -24.30
CA ILE A 75 3.31 4.85 -23.98
C ILE A 75 4.64 4.13 -23.71
N PHE A 76 4.64 3.14 -22.81
CA PHE A 76 5.83 2.44 -22.31
C PHE A 76 6.04 1.03 -22.91
N GLY A 77 5.03 0.50 -23.59
CA GLY A 77 5.01 -0.89 -24.06
C GLY A 77 4.31 -1.81 -23.06
N PRO A 78 3.39 -2.69 -23.52
CA PRO A 78 2.57 -3.50 -22.62
C PRO A 78 3.39 -4.51 -21.79
N LYS A 79 4.48 -5.04 -22.35
CA LYS A 79 5.38 -5.97 -21.63
C LYS A 79 6.09 -5.26 -20.47
N THR A 80 6.57 -4.05 -20.69
CA THR A 80 7.25 -3.22 -19.68
C THR A 80 6.30 -2.87 -18.54
N VAL A 81 5.09 -2.39 -18.87
CA VAL A 81 4.07 -2.06 -17.85
C VAL A 81 3.69 -3.28 -17.04
N LEU A 82 3.51 -4.44 -17.69
CA LEU A 82 3.18 -5.70 -16.99
C LEU A 82 4.31 -6.16 -16.06
N LEU A 83 5.57 -6.04 -16.50
CA LEU A 83 6.73 -6.38 -15.68
C LEU A 83 6.81 -5.46 -14.46
N PHE A 84 6.70 -4.15 -14.67
CA PHE A 84 6.71 -3.16 -13.60
C PHE A 84 5.58 -3.39 -12.60
N HIS A 85 4.35 -3.59 -13.07
CA HIS A 85 3.20 -3.89 -12.22
C HIS A 85 3.44 -5.11 -11.32
N ARG A 86 4.06 -6.17 -11.85
CA ARG A 86 4.37 -7.37 -11.05
C ARG A 86 5.47 -7.12 -10.01
N ILE A 87 6.54 -6.45 -10.40
CA ILE A 87 7.66 -6.13 -9.51
C ILE A 87 7.17 -5.24 -8.36
N GLU A 88 6.46 -4.17 -8.68
CA GLU A 88 5.88 -3.27 -7.69
C GLU A 88 4.87 -3.99 -6.79
N GLY A 89 4.04 -4.90 -7.32
CA GLY A 89 3.14 -5.71 -6.48
C GLY A 89 3.87 -6.58 -5.45
N ILE A 90 5.06 -7.08 -5.78
CA ILE A 90 5.93 -7.80 -4.83
C ILE A 90 6.46 -6.84 -3.75
N PHE A 91 6.83 -5.61 -4.11
CA PHE A 91 7.23 -4.59 -3.15
C PHE A 91 6.08 -4.21 -2.21
N VAL A 92 4.86 -4.04 -2.73
CA VAL A 92 3.66 -3.80 -1.90
C VAL A 92 3.47 -4.93 -0.90
N LEU A 93 3.51 -6.19 -1.35
CA LEU A 93 3.35 -7.33 -0.44
C LEU A 93 4.46 -7.39 0.61
N THR A 94 5.70 -7.17 0.20
CA THR A 94 6.86 -7.17 1.11
C THR A 94 6.69 -6.12 2.19
N LEU A 95 6.40 -4.88 1.81
CA LEU A 95 6.21 -3.78 2.76
C LEU A 95 4.95 -3.96 3.63
N ALA A 96 3.87 -4.49 3.05
CA ALA A 96 2.63 -4.76 3.78
C ALA A 96 2.84 -5.84 4.85
N PHE A 97 3.70 -6.81 4.60
CA PHE A 97 4.06 -7.86 5.55
C PHE A 97 5.07 -7.39 6.59
N THR A 98 6.08 -6.58 6.20
CA THR A 98 7.06 -6.05 7.16
C THR A 98 6.48 -4.98 8.09
N HIS A 99 5.45 -4.24 7.66
CA HIS A 99 4.76 -3.25 8.49
C HIS A 99 4.26 -3.82 9.85
N PRO A 100 3.39 -4.85 9.90
CA PRO A 100 2.97 -5.45 11.16
C PRO A 100 4.11 -6.15 11.91
N PHE A 101 5.13 -6.65 11.21
CA PHE A 101 6.33 -7.18 11.87
C PHE A 101 7.03 -6.10 12.72
N PHE A 102 7.27 -4.91 12.16
CA PHE A 102 7.86 -3.80 12.92
C PHE A 102 6.93 -3.30 14.03
N TYR A 103 5.60 -3.41 13.84
CA TYR A 103 4.64 -3.05 14.89
C TYR A 103 4.76 -4.01 16.08
N LEU A 104 4.85 -5.31 15.80
CA LEU A 104 5.10 -6.32 16.83
C LEU A 104 6.46 -6.11 17.49
N LEU A 105 7.52 -5.83 16.72
CA LEU A 105 8.85 -5.56 17.27
C LEU A 105 8.83 -4.34 18.21
N TYR A 106 8.21 -3.24 17.79
CA TYR A 106 8.07 -2.05 18.63
C TYR A 106 7.35 -2.37 19.95
N ASN A 107 6.18 -3.03 19.90
CA ASN A 107 5.43 -3.38 21.09
C ASN A 107 6.16 -4.41 21.98
N TRP A 108 6.87 -5.36 21.38
CA TRP A 108 7.69 -6.32 22.10
C TRP A 108 8.83 -5.62 22.85
N LEU A 109 9.47 -4.61 22.23
CA LEU A 109 10.54 -3.85 22.89
C LEU A 109 10.03 -3.14 24.16
N GLN A 110 8.76 -2.68 24.16
CA GLN A 110 8.13 -2.01 25.31
C GLN A 110 7.67 -3.00 26.41
N VAL A 111 6.95 -4.05 26.03
CA VAL A 111 6.21 -4.90 27.00
C VAL A 111 6.90 -6.24 27.28
N LYS A 112 7.80 -6.69 26.39
CA LYS A 112 8.54 -7.97 26.48
C LYS A 112 7.64 -9.20 26.67
N ASN A 113 6.42 -9.15 26.12
CA ASN A 113 5.42 -10.21 26.24
C ASN A 113 4.96 -10.68 24.85
N LEU A 114 4.70 -11.99 24.70
CA LEU A 114 4.19 -12.59 23.46
C LEU A 114 2.68 -12.42 23.28
N SER A 115 1.95 -11.91 24.27
CA SER A 115 0.52 -11.56 24.14
C SER A 115 0.26 -10.60 22.97
N ILE A 116 1.25 -9.82 22.54
CA ILE A 116 1.19 -8.95 21.36
C ILE A 116 0.80 -9.69 20.07
N LEU A 117 1.04 -11.00 19.98
CA LEU A 117 0.71 -11.81 18.81
C LEU A 117 -0.80 -11.95 18.60
N GLN A 118 -1.60 -11.74 19.65
CA GLN A 118 -3.07 -11.72 19.55
C GLN A 118 -3.55 -10.58 18.63
N ASN A 119 -2.76 -9.51 18.48
CA ASN A 119 -3.04 -8.41 17.55
C ASN A 119 -2.92 -8.80 16.07
N LEU A 120 -2.50 -10.03 15.74
CA LEU A 120 -2.53 -10.54 14.37
C LEU A 120 -3.87 -11.17 13.99
N VAL A 121 -4.79 -11.36 14.93
CA VAL A 121 -6.12 -11.90 14.65
C VAL A 121 -7.11 -10.75 14.50
N PRO A 122 -7.85 -10.64 13.38
CA PRO A 122 -8.89 -9.62 13.24
C PRO A 122 -9.94 -9.70 14.36
N ASN A 123 -10.16 -8.59 15.08
CA ASN A 123 -11.19 -8.40 16.09
C ASN A 123 -12.17 -7.29 15.66
N TYR A 124 -13.34 -7.70 15.15
CA TYR A 124 -14.38 -6.79 14.67
C TYR A 124 -15.38 -6.33 15.73
N ILE A 125 -15.35 -6.93 16.92
CA ILE A 125 -16.32 -6.66 18.01
C ILE A 125 -15.66 -5.80 19.10
N GLY A 126 -14.34 -5.67 19.09
CA GLY A 126 -13.57 -4.83 20.03
C GLY A 126 -13.76 -3.33 19.84
N SER A 127 -12.85 -2.58 20.45
CA SER A 127 -12.72 -1.12 20.35
C SER A 127 -12.57 -0.63 18.91
N GLU A 128 -12.76 0.67 18.70
CA GLU A 128 -12.58 1.29 17.38
C GLU A 128 -11.20 1.01 16.78
N SER A 129 -10.14 1.16 17.58
CA SER A 129 -8.78 0.87 17.16
C SER A 129 -8.60 -0.59 16.73
N GLU A 130 -9.17 -1.56 17.47
CA GLU A 130 -9.12 -2.98 17.12
C GLU A 130 -9.85 -3.27 15.79
N ARG A 131 -11.00 -2.64 15.56
CA ARG A 131 -11.73 -2.76 14.29
C ARG A 131 -10.94 -2.17 13.13
N LEU A 132 -10.30 -1.02 13.31
CA LEU A 132 -9.45 -0.40 12.27
C LEU A 132 -8.19 -1.22 12.00
N ILE A 133 -7.56 -1.82 13.01
CA ILE A 133 -6.46 -2.79 12.82
C ILE A 133 -6.93 -4.00 12.01
N SER A 134 -8.15 -4.47 12.28
CA SER A 134 -8.76 -5.61 11.57
C SER A 134 -8.95 -5.35 10.07
N PHE A 135 -9.22 -4.10 9.68
CA PHE A 135 -9.23 -3.71 8.26
C PHE A 135 -7.84 -3.86 7.62
N GLY A 136 -6.77 -3.44 8.31
CA GLY A 136 -5.40 -3.60 7.86
C GLY A 136 -5.00 -5.07 7.69
N LEU A 137 -5.30 -5.91 8.68
CA LEU A 137 -5.04 -7.35 8.63
C LEU A 137 -5.81 -8.04 7.49
N THR A 138 -7.09 -7.66 7.32
CA THR A 138 -7.92 -8.23 6.24
C THR A 138 -7.41 -7.80 4.88
N ALA A 139 -6.98 -6.55 4.72
CA ALA A 139 -6.32 -6.07 3.52
C ALA A 139 -5.03 -6.87 3.23
N LEU A 140 -4.19 -7.13 4.25
CA LEU A 140 -2.98 -7.93 4.11
C LEU A 140 -3.28 -9.37 3.70
N TYR A 141 -4.23 -10.04 4.34
CA TYR A 141 -4.57 -11.43 4.03
C TYR A 141 -5.17 -11.56 2.63
N LEU A 142 -6.06 -10.64 2.25
CA LEU A 142 -6.57 -10.58 0.89
C LEU A 142 -5.43 -10.31 -0.10
N LEU A 143 -4.49 -9.42 0.19
CA LEU A 143 -3.33 -9.14 -0.66
C LEU A 143 -2.46 -10.39 -0.87
N ILE A 144 -2.19 -11.16 0.17
CA ILE A 144 -1.48 -12.44 0.07
C ILE A 144 -2.24 -13.38 -0.89
N VAL A 145 -3.56 -13.51 -0.71
CA VAL A 145 -4.41 -14.34 -1.57
C VAL A 145 -4.39 -13.85 -3.03
N THR A 146 -4.48 -12.54 -3.28
CA THR A 146 -4.48 -12.01 -4.65
C THR A 146 -3.12 -12.19 -5.34
N VAL A 147 -2.01 -12.02 -4.61
CA VAL A 147 -0.66 -12.24 -5.15
C VAL A 147 -0.41 -13.72 -5.44
N ILE A 148 -0.72 -14.63 -4.51
CA ILE A 148 -0.61 -16.08 -4.72
C ILE A 148 -1.45 -16.49 -5.93
N THR A 149 -2.69 -16.01 -6.01
CA THR A 149 -3.59 -16.30 -7.12
C THR A 149 -3.04 -15.80 -8.46
N ALA A 150 -2.46 -14.59 -8.50
CA ALA A 150 -1.88 -14.02 -9.70
C ALA A 150 -0.58 -14.73 -10.14
N TYR A 151 0.19 -15.25 -9.18
CA TYR A 151 1.38 -16.07 -9.43
C TYR A 151 0.99 -17.41 -10.07
N PHE A 152 0.01 -18.11 -9.48
CA PHE A 152 -0.50 -19.39 -9.98
C PHE A 152 -1.60 -19.27 -11.04
N ARG A 153 -1.71 -18.13 -11.73
CA ARG A 153 -2.78 -17.86 -12.72
C ARG A 153 -2.85 -18.85 -13.89
N ASN A 154 -1.80 -19.62 -14.15
CA ASN A 154 -1.75 -20.65 -15.20
C ASN A 154 -2.24 -22.02 -14.71
N SER A 155 -2.54 -22.18 -13.41
CA SER A 155 -3.10 -23.41 -12.85
C SER A 155 -4.51 -23.68 -13.41
N PRO A 156 -4.90 -24.94 -13.69
CA PRO A 156 -6.22 -25.30 -14.22
C PRO A 156 -7.39 -24.76 -13.39
N ILE A 157 -7.22 -24.68 -12.06
CA ILE A 157 -8.25 -24.22 -11.13
C ILE A 157 -8.39 -22.68 -11.19
N LEU A 158 -7.26 -21.98 -11.29
CA LEU A 158 -7.20 -20.52 -11.16
C LEU A 158 -7.29 -19.79 -12.50
N ILE A 159 -6.99 -20.43 -13.62
CA ILE A 159 -6.99 -19.80 -14.95
C ILE A 159 -8.33 -19.13 -15.29
N ARG A 160 -9.45 -19.67 -14.77
CA ARG A 160 -10.81 -19.13 -14.97
C ARG A 160 -11.18 -18.02 -13.97
N ASN A 161 -10.60 -18.04 -12.77
CA ASN A 161 -11.05 -17.20 -11.64
C ASN A 161 -10.03 -16.16 -11.18
N TRP A 162 -8.77 -16.23 -11.61
CA TRP A 162 -7.71 -15.37 -11.09
C TRP A 162 -8.03 -13.89 -11.26
N ARG A 163 -8.67 -13.49 -12.37
CA ARG A 163 -9.08 -12.10 -12.60
C ARG A 163 -10.13 -11.65 -11.59
N LYS A 164 -11.12 -12.49 -11.29
CA LYS A 164 -12.18 -12.20 -10.30
C LYS A 164 -11.58 -11.99 -8.92
N ILE A 165 -10.67 -12.85 -8.51
CA ILE A 165 -9.94 -12.73 -7.25
C ILE A 165 -9.07 -11.47 -7.27
N HIS A 166 -8.38 -11.20 -8.38
CA HIS A 166 -7.53 -10.01 -8.51
C HIS A 166 -8.31 -8.70 -8.45
N TYR A 167 -9.62 -8.68 -8.77
CA TYR A 167 -10.48 -7.51 -8.53
C TYR A 167 -10.64 -7.16 -7.04
N LEU A 168 -10.36 -8.09 -6.12
CA LEU A 168 -10.36 -7.79 -4.68
C LEU A 168 -9.29 -6.75 -4.30
N ASN A 169 -8.32 -6.46 -5.16
CA ASN A 169 -7.34 -5.39 -4.93
C ASN A 169 -7.99 -4.01 -4.75
N TYR A 170 -9.17 -3.75 -5.34
CA TYR A 170 -9.91 -2.52 -5.05
C TYR A 170 -10.45 -2.51 -3.61
N LEU A 171 -11.00 -3.62 -3.13
CA LEU A 171 -11.43 -3.75 -1.72
C LEU A 171 -10.24 -3.61 -0.77
N ILE A 172 -9.11 -4.26 -1.07
CA ILE A 172 -7.85 -4.14 -0.32
C ILE A 172 -7.44 -2.67 -0.21
N PHE A 173 -7.49 -1.93 -1.32
CA PHE A 173 -7.17 -0.50 -1.34
C PHE A 173 -8.07 0.29 -0.38
N PHE A 174 -9.39 0.08 -0.40
CA PHE A 174 -10.29 0.79 0.50
C PHE A 174 -10.12 0.40 1.97
N LEU A 175 -9.95 -0.89 2.27
CA LEU A 175 -9.67 -1.35 3.63
C LEU A 175 -8.36 -0.75 4.18
N ALA A 176 -7.30 -0.75 3.36
CA ALA A 176 -6.02 -0.14 3.71
C ALA A 176 -6.13 1.38 3.86
N PHE A 177 -6.95 2.04 3.04
CA PHE A 177 -7.24 3.47 3.18
C PHE A 177 -7.90 3.75 4.53
N PHE A 178 -9.01 3.09 4.88
CA PHE A 178 -9.69 3.35 6.15
C PHE A 178 -8.83 3.01 7.36
N HIS A 179 -8.09 1.91 7.30
CA HIS A 179 -7.09 1.57 8.30
C HIS A 179 -6.07 2.70 8.49
N SER A 180 -5.38 3.11 7.42
CA SER A 180 -4.31 4.11 7.51
C SER A 180 -4.79 5.53 7.75
N PHE A 181 -5.97 5.91 7.25
CA PHE A 181 -6.51 7.26 7.37
C PHE A 181 -7.15 7.53 8.73
N LEU A 182 -7.76 6.52 9.36
CA LEU A 182 -8.43 6.70 10.65
C LEU A 182 -7.52 6.36 11.83
N LEU A 183 -6.60 5.40 11.68
CA LEU A 183 -5.66 5.00 12.74
C LEU A 183 -4.31 5.73 12.66
N GLY A 184 -3.87 6.09 11.45
CA GLY A 184 -2.55 6.67 11.23
C GLY A 184 -2.43 8.06 11.84
N THR A 185 -1.47 8.24 12.75
CA THR A 185 -1.19 9.57 13.31
C THR A 185 -0.58 10.51 12.27
N ASP A 186 0.17 9.96 11.29
CA ASP A 186 0.79 10.72 10.20
C ASP A 186 -0.24 11.36 9.28
N THR A 187 -1.30 10.62 8.96
CA THR A 187 -2.38 11.04 8.06
C THR A 187 -3.33 12.06 8.70
N GLN A 188 -3.15 12.39 9.98
CA GLN A 188 -3.85 13.50 10.62
C GLN A 188 -3.15 14.86 10.42
N THR A 189 -1.91 14.87 9.94
CA THR A 189 -1.21 16.11 9.59
C THR A 189 -1.71 16.64 8.25
N LEU A 190 -1.87 17.97 8.11
CA LEU A 190 -2.46 18.58 6.91
C LEU A 190 -1.83 18.10 5.59
N PRO A 191 -0.49 18.00 5.44
CA PRO A 191 0.11 17.54 4.20
C PRO A 191 -0.31 16.10 3.85
N LEU A 192 -0.06 15.13 4.72
CA LEU A 192 -0.36 13.71 4.43
C LEU A 192 -1.86 13.44 4.34
N LYS A 193 -2.67 14.15 5.13
CA LYS A 193 -4.13 14.08 5.02
C LYS A 193 -4.61 14.45 3.62
N ALA A 194 -4.11 15.55 3.07
CA ALA A 194 -4.46 15.98 1.71
C ALA A 194 -4.03 14.95 0.66
N PHE A 195 -2.80 14.40 0.77
CA PHE A 195 -2.33 13.34 -0.12
C PHE A 195 -3.21 12.09 -0.08
N TRP A 196 -3.60 11.64 1.10
CA TRP A 196 -4.46 10.47 1.25
C TRP A 196 -5.85 10.68 0.63
N VAL A 197 -6.43 11.87 0.80
CA VAL A 197 -7.73 12.20 0.17
C VAL A 197 -7.61 12.22 -1.36
N VAL A 198 -6.50 12.76 -1.91
CA VAL A 198 -6.24 12.72 -3.35
C VAL A 198 -6.09 11.28 -3.84
N TYR A 199 -5.37 10.42 -3.11
CA TYR A 199 -5.22 9.01 -3.45
C TYR A 199 -6.57 8.28 -3.45
N LEU A 200 -7.43 8.54 -2.46
CA LEU A 200 -8.77 7.99 -2.43
C LEU A 200 -9.58 8.42 -3.66
N GLY A 201 -9.61 9.72 -3.96
CA GLY A 201 -10.35 10.26 -5.09
C GLY A 201 -9.89 9.67 -6.43
N LEU A 202 -8.58 9.62 -6.66
CA LEU A 202 -8.00 9.02 -7.87
C LEU A 202 -8.20 7.50 -7.93
N GLY A 203 -8.13 6.81 -6.79
CA GLY A 203 -8.43 5.38 -6.68
C GLY A 203 -9.89 5.06 -7.01
N LEU A 204 -10.84 5.88 -6.56
CA LEU A 204 -12.26 5.80 -6.93
C LEU A 204 -12.45 6.01 -8.43
N VAL A 205 -11.82 7.04 -9.01
CA VAL A 205 -11.86 7.28 -10.45
C VAL A 205 -11.30 6.08 -11.22
N ALA A 206 -10.18 5.52 -10.78
CA ALA A 206 -9.57 4.33 -11.41
C ALA A 206 -10.50 3.10 -11.36
N PHE A 207 -11.15 2.87 -10.21
CA PHE A 207 -12.15 1.81 -10.06
C PHE A 207 -13.33 1.99 -11.01
N LEU A 208 -13.93 3.18 -11.03
CA LEU A 208 -15.08 3.50 -11.89
C LEU A 208 -14.70 3.40 -13.38
N TYR A 209 -13.55 3.94 -13.77
CA TYR A 209 -13.01 3.86 -15.11
C TYR A 209 -12.88 2.41 -15.58
N ARG A 210 -12.29 1.55 -14.75
CA ARG A 210 -12.12 0.13 -15.10
C ARG A 210 -13.45 -0.63 -15.14
N ARG A 211 -14.37 -0.33 -14.23
CA ARG A 211 -15.64 -1.06 -14.11
C ARG A 211 -16.64 -0.73 -15.23
N PHE A 212 -16.66 0.52 -15.69
CA PHE A 212 -17.72 1.05 -16.56
C PHE A 212 -17.23 1.52 -17.93
N LEU A 213 -15.98 1.98 -18.07
CA LEU A 213 -15.50 2.61 -19.31
C LEU A 213 -14.57 1.72 -20.14
N LYS A 214 -13.97 0.68 -19.55
CA LYS A 214 -13.05 -0.25 -20.22
C LYS A 214 -13.18 -1.72 -19.78
N ALA A 215 -14.42 -2.17 -19.53
CA ALA A 215 -14.72 -3.57 -19.21
C ALA A 215 -14.50 -4.50 -20.40
#